data_AF-A0A7C3UWE4-F1
#
_entry.id   AF-A0A7C3UWE4-F1
#
_cell.length_a   1.000
_cell.length_b   1.000
_cell.length_c   1.000
_cell.angle_alpha   90.00
_cell.angle_beta   90.00
_cell.angle_gamma   90.00
#
_symmetry.space_group_name_H-M   'P 1'
#
loop_
_entity.id
_entity.type
_entity.pdbx_description
1 polymer ?
#
loop_
_entity_poly.entity_id
_entity_poly.type
_entity_poly.pdbx_seq_one_letter_code
_entity_poly.pdbx_strand_id
1 'polypeptide(L)'
;EAAKYYANILLPFSELVRRKIAEVEAMNLPIRMIAPSHGVVWRTDPGKIVTAYKEWAGARDGGAVGIVYDTMYEATEEMARAVLNGVLKSGATVRFFGRMSQNDHSDLIKDLLSVKALIVGSPTVHRDYLPTMGPFLDEVRNLKPRNKIGAAFGSYGWSGEAVRNLETRLKEAGITLVEEGIKARYRATEEELARCFALGRKIGELVGK
;
A
#
# COMPACT_ATOMS: atom_id res chain seq x y z
N GLU A 1 -15.88 2.70 6.96
CA GLU A 1 -15.82 2.00 8.26
C GLU A 1 -15.52 0.50 8.16
N ALA A 2 -16.40 -0.38 7.68
CA ALA A 2 -16.13 -1.83 7.69
C ALA A 2 -14.84 -2.25 6.93
N ALA A 3 -14.55 -1.64 5.77
CA ALA A 3 -13.31 -1.88 5.04
C ALA A 3 -12.07 -1.43 5.82
N LYS A 4 -12.16 -0.30 6.53
CA LYS A 4 -11.09 0.23 7.39
C LYS A 4 -10.83 -0.71 8.55
N TYR A 5 -11.89 -1.18 9.21
CA TYR A 5 -11.80 -2.21 10.25
C TYR A 5 -11.13 -3.49 9.73
N TYR A 6 -11.59 -3.99 8.58
CA TYR A 6 -11.02 -5.20 7.99
C TYR A 6 -9.53 -5.05 7.68
N ALA A 7 -9.14 -3.96 7.01
CA ALA A 7 -7.76 -3.72 6.60
C ALA A 7 -6.80 -3.63 7.80
N ASN A 8 -7.19 -2.89 8.84
CA ASN A 8 -6.33 -2.61 9.98
C ASN A 8 -6.30 -3.75 11.03
N ILE A 9 -7.26 -4.68 11.00
CA ILE A 9 -7.39 -5.71 12.05
C ILE A 9 -7.39 -7.14 11.47
N LEU A 10 -8.16 -7.38 10.42
CA LEU A 10 -8.44 -8.74 9.93
C LEU A 10 -7.60 -9.16 8.74
N LEU A 11 -6.90 -8.23 8.09
CA LEU A 11 -6.06 -8.52 6.92
C LEU A 11 -5.09 -9.72 7.11
N PRO A 12 -4.32 -9.84 8.21
CA PRO A 12 -3.43 -10.99 8.41
C PRO A 12 -4.19 -12.33 8.57
N PHE A 13 -5.48 -12.29 8.91
CA PHE A 13 -6.34 -13.45 9.13
C PHE A 13 -7.24 -13.76 7.92
N SER A 14 -6.99 -13.14 6.77
CA SER A 14 -7.82 -13.27 5.56
C SER A 14 -8.13 -14.73 5.17
N GLU A 15 -7.16 -15.64 5.30
CA GLU A 15 -7.38 -17.06 4.97
C GLU A 15 -8.32 -17.76 5.97
N LEU A 16 -8.25 -17.42 7.25
CA LEU A 16 -9.19 -17.93 8.26
C LEU A 16 -10.59 -17.40 8.02
N VAL A 17 -10.72 -16.11 7.69
CA VAL A 17 -11.99 -15.48 7.32
C VAL A 17 -12.61 -16.22 6.12
N ARG A 18 -11.83 -16.45 5.05
CA ARG A 18 -12.29 -17.15 3.84
C ARG A 18 -12.84 -18.54 4.16
N ARG A 19 -12.11 -19.33 4.96
CA ARG A 19 -12.53 -20.68 5.37
C ARG A 19 -13.79 -20.65 6.22
N LYS A 20 -13.87 -19.73 7.19
CA LYS A 20 -15.03 -19.63 8.08
C LYS A 20 -16.29 -19.19 7.35
N ILE A 21 -16.17 -18.28 6.38
CA ILE A 21 -17.32 -17.90 5.54
C ILE A 21 -17.82 -19.11 4.74
N ALA A 22 -16.93 -19.86 4.10
CA ALA A 22 -17.31 -21.05 3.33
C ALA A 22 -17.99 -22.13 4.21
N GLU A 23 -17.49 -22.33 5.44
CA GLU A 23 -18.09 -23.25 6.41
C GLU A 23 -19.52 -22.83 6.80
N VAL A 24 -19.74 -21.54 7.10
CA VAL A 24 -21.07 -21.02 7.45
C VAL A 24 -22.03 -21.08 6.25
N GLU A 25 -21.55 -20.80 5.03
CA GLU A 25 -22.35 -20.95 3.81
C GLU A 25 -22.80 -22.40 3.60
N ALA A 26 -21.92 -23.39 3.86
CA ALA A 26 -22.26 -24.81 3.74
C ALA A 26 -23.34 -25.28 4.72
N MET A 27 -23.57 -24.55 5.83
CA MET A 27 -24.64 -24.84 6.78
C MET A 27 -26.03 -24.43 6.28
N ASN A 28 -26.14 -23.67 5.20
CA ASN A 28 -27.40 -23.20 4.62
C ASN A 28 -28.33 -22.50 5.64
N LEU A 29 -27.76 -21.70 6.56
CA LEU A 29 -28.52 -20.99 7.58
C LEU A 29 -29.28 -19.79 6.96
N PRO A 30 -30.56 -19.57 7.31
CA PRO A 30 -31.31 -18.39 6.87
C PRO A 30 -30.86 -17.14 7.67
N ILE A 31 -29.79 -16.48 7.23
CA ILE A 31 -29.24 -15.29 7.89
C ILE A 31 -30.04 -14.04 7.49
N ARG A 32 -30.94 -13.62 8.37
CA ARG A 32 -31.74 -12.38 8.20
C ARG A 32 -31.07 -11.10 8.73
N MET A 33 -30.08 -11.25 9.61
CA MET A 33 -29.45 -10.12 10.30
C MET A 33 -28.05 -10.49 10.77
N ILE A 34 -27.11 -9.55 10.68
CA ILE A 34 -25.79 -9.63 11.33
C ILE A 34 -25.66 -8.46 12.29
N ALA A 35 -25.56 -8.75 13.59
CA ALA A 35 -25.41 -7.76 14.66
C ALA A 35 -23.99 -7.84 15.25
N PRO A 36 -23.02 -7.08 14.71
CA PRO A 36 -21.65 -7.09 15.21
C PRO A 36 -21.54 -6.41 16.58
N SER A 37 -20.44 -6.65 17.30
CA SER A 37 -20.13 -5.96 18.56
C SER A 37 -19.82 -4.48 18.39
N HIS A 38 -19.48 -4.05 17.17
CA HIS A 38 -19.15 -2.66 16.84
C HIS A 38 -19.86 -2.21 15.56
N GLY A 39 -20.39 -0.98 15.60
CA GLY A 39 -20.99 -0.33 14.43
C GLY A 39 -22.45 -0.71 14.18
N VAL A 40 -22.84 -0.72 12.91
CA VAL A 40 -24.23 -0.87 12.50
C VAL A 40 -24.68 -2.33 12.44
N VAL A 41 -25.97 -2.54 12.70
CA VAL A 41 -26.63 -3.83 12.50
C VAL A 41 -27.05 -3.98 11.03
N TRP A 42 -26.59 -5.04 10.37
CA TRP A 42 -26.93 -5.36 8.99
C TRP A 42 -28.27 -6.10 8.93
N ARG A 43 -29.37 -5.35 8.84
CA ARG A 43 -30.74 -5.90 8.86
C ARG A 43 -31.45 -5.94 7.50
N THR A 44 -31.04 -5.09 6.55
CA THR A 44 -31.70 -4.96 5.24
C THR A 44 -31.04 -5.86 4.20
N ASP A 45 -29.71 -5.87 4.15
CA ASP A 45 -28.92 -6.73 3.27
C ASP A 45 -27.66 -7.19 4.00
N PRO A 46 -27.75 -8.24 4.84
CA PRO A 46 -26.59 -8.84 5.49
C PRO A 46 -25.63 -9.52 4.48
N GLY A 47 -26.11 -9.90 3.29
CA GLY A 47 -25.28 -10.50 2.24
C GLY A 47 -24.21 -9.55 1.71
N LYS A 48 -24.48 -8.23 1.70
CA LYS A 48 -23.52 -7.21 1.29
C LYS A 48 -22.20 -7.27 2.05
N ILE A 49 -22.23 -7.38 3.37
CA ILE A 49 -21.01 -7.40 4.18
C ILE A 49 -20.27 -8.74 4.06
N VAL A 50 -21.00 -9.85 3.92
CA VAL A 50 -20.41 -11.17 3.65
C VAL A 50 -19.67 -11.17 2.32
N THR A 51 -20.29 -10.63 1.26
CA THR A 51 -19.68 -10.48 -0.07
C THR A 51 -18.41 -9.64 0.00
N ALA A 52 -18.46 -8.49 0.66
CA ALA A 52 -17.29 -7.62 0.84
C ALA A 52 -16.15 -8.33 1.58
N TYR A 53 -16.45 -9.07 2.66
CA TYR A 53 -15.45 -9.87 3.38
C TYR A 53 -14.85 -10.98 2.51
N LYS A 54 -15.64 -11.62 1.65
CA LYS A 54 -15.12 -12.61 0.68
C LYS A 54 -14.16 -11.97 -0.31
N GLU A 55 -14.50 -10.78 -0.83
CA GLU A 55 -13.64 -10.03 -1.75
C GLU A 55 -12.31 -9.62 -1.10
N TRP A 56 -12.35 -9.05 0.10
CA TRP A 56 -11.13 -8.64 0.82
C TRP A 56 -10.28 -9.85 1.23
N ALA A 57 -10.92 -10.92 1.73
CA ALA A 57 -10.24 -12.15 2.13
C ALA A 57 -9.62 -12.90 0.95
N GLY A 58 -10.20 -12.76 -0.24
CA GLY A 58 -9.72 -13.38 -1.48
C GLY A 58 -8.39 -12.84 -1.98
N ALA A 59 -7.87 -11.76 -1.39
CA ALA A 59 -6.66 -11.07 -1.86
C ALA A 59 -6.73 -10.77 -3.36
N ARG A 60 -7.89 -10.28 -3.83
CA ARG A 60 -8.07 -9.86 -5.21
C ARG A 60 -6.97 -8.84 -5.54
N ASP A 61 -6.37 -9.00 -6.72
CA ASP A 61 -5.37 -8.06 -7.19
C ASP A 61 -6.00 -6.68 -7.32
N GLY A 62 -5.54 -5.75 -6.47
CA GLY A 62 -6.00 -4.37 -6.51
C GLY A 62 -5.67 -3.74 -7.85
N GLY A 63 -6.55 -2.92 -8.42
CA GLY A 63 -6.27 -2.28 -9.71
C GLY A 63 -5.37 -1.05 -9.62
N ALA A 64 -4.92 -0.67 -8.41
CA ALA A 64 -4.26 0.60 -8.16
C ALA A 64 -2.79 0.48 -7.73
N VAL A 65 -2.03 1.52 -8.05
CA VAL A 65 -0.69 1.78 -7.51
C VAL A 65 -0.80 2.81 -6.38
N GLY A 66 -0.36 2.43 -5.19
CA GLY A 66 -0.24 3.32 -4.03
C GLY A 66 1.13 3.99 -4.02
N ILE A 67 1.17 5.31 -3.86
CA ILE A 67 2.42 6.08 -3.72
C ILE A 67 2.36 6.87 -2.42
N VAL A 68 3.25 6.57 -1.49
CA VAL A 68 3.40 7.27 -0.21
C VAL A 68 4.85 7.67 -0.02
N TYR A 69 5.10 8.88 0.45
CA TYR A 69 6.46 9.32 0.73
C TYR A 69 6.47 10.34 1.86
N ASP A 70 7.65 10.76 2.27
CA ASP A 70 7.81 12.02 2.98
C ASP A 70 9.08 12.75 2.51
N THR A 71 9.21 14.03 2.85
CA THR A 71 10.32 14.87 2.39
C THR A 71 10.64 15.99 3.38
N MET A 72 11.88 16.45 3.38
CA MET A 72 12.30 17.64 4.15
C MET A 72 12.52 18.87 3.26
N TYR A 73 13.18 18.66 2.12
CA TYR A 73 13.58 19.74 1.19
C TYR A 73 13.11 19.45 -0.24
N GLU A 74 11.95 18.80 -0.37
CA GLU A 74 11.21 18.59 -1.62
C GLU A 74 11.87 17.71 -2.69
N ALA A 75 13.16 17.39 -2.62
CA ALA A 75 13.82 16.51 -3.59
C ALA A 75 13.14 15.13 -3.73
N THR A 76 12.78 14.47 -2.61
CA THR A 76 12.01 13.22 -2.65
C THR A 76 10.59 13.43 -3.20
N GLU A 77 10.01 14.61 -3.02
CA GLU A 77 8.70 14.93 -3.60
C GLU A 77 8.76 15.10 -5.11
N GLU A 78 9.81 15.73 -5.64
CA GLU A 78 10.05 15.83 -7.08
C GLU A 78 10.14 14.43 -7.70
N MET A 79 10.87 13.51 -7.04
CA MET A 79 10.93 12.10 -7.44
C MET A 79 9.55 11.43 -7.38
N ALA A 80 8.77 11.64 -6.30
CA ALA A 80 7.44 11.07 -6.14
C ALA A 80 6.48 11.53 -7.25
N ARG A 81 6.57 12.80 -7.67
CA ARG A 81 5.80 13.36 -8.78
C ARG A 81 6.21 12.75 -10.12
N ALA A 82 7.50 12.50 -10.34
CA ALA A 82 7.96 11.78 -11.53
C ALA A 82 7.43 10.34 -11.58
N VAL A 83 7.48 9.61 -10.46
CA VAL A 83 6.85 8.28 -10.34
C VAL A 83 5.36 8.34 -10.63
N LEU A 84 4.63 9.27 -10.00
CA LEU A 84 3.20 9.47 -10.23
C LEU A 84 2.88 9.67 -11.70
N ASN A 85 3.59 10.56 -12.38
CA ASN A 85 3.41 10.83 -13.81
C ASN A 85 3.67 9.58 -14.66
N GLY A 86 4.67 8.78 -14.29
CA GLY A 86 4.94 7.49 -14.92
C GLY A 86 3.75 6.54 -14.83
N VAL A 87 3.19 6.37 -13.63
CA VAL A 87 2.02 5.49 -13.42
C VAL A 87 0.80 6.01 -14.18
N LEU A 88 0.52 7.32 -14.12
CA LEU A 88 -0.59 7.90 -14.87
C LEU A 88 -0.44 7.67 -16.38
N LYS A 89 0.79 7.74 -16.91
CA LYS A 89 1.06 7.49 -18.33
C LYS A 89 0.77 6.05 -18.74
N SER A 90 0.86 5.08 -17.83
CA SER A 90 0.52 3.68 -18.14
C SER A 90 -0.99 3.44 -18.22
N GLY A 91 -1.82 4.40 -17.77
CA GLY A 91 -3.27 4.23 -17.65
C GLY A 91 -3.72 3.47 -16.40
N ALA A 92 -2.81 3.14 -15.49
CA ALA A 92 -3.17 2.47 -14.23
C ALA A 92 -3.88 3.43 -13.27
N THR A 93 -4.74 2.89 -12.41
CA THR A 93 -5.35 3.69 -11.34
C THR A 93 -4.29 4.03 -10.29
N VAL A 94 -4.27 5.29 -9.83
CA VAL A 94 -3.35 5.72 -8.78
C VAL A 94 -4.10 6.04 -7.49
N ARG A 95 -3.50 5.66 -6.36
CA ARG A 95 -3.80 6.17 -5.02
C ARG A 95 -2.58 6.94 -4.55
N PHE A 96 -2.58 8.24 -4.83
CA PHE A 96 -1.49 9.11 -4.42
C PHE A 96 -1.76 9.61 -3.00
N PHE A 97 -1.04 9.04 -2.05
CA PHE A 97 -1.19 9.37 -0.64
C PHE A 97 -0.43 10.65 -0.28
N GLY A 98 0.61 10.99 -1.04
CA GLY A 98 1.41 12.19 -0.78
C GLY A 98 2.31 12.03 0.45
N ARG A 99 2.45 13.12 1.21
CA ARG A 99 3.30 13.19 2.40
C ARG A 99 2.69 12.44 3.58
N MET A 100 3.41 11.47 4.14
CA MET A 100 2.97 10.69 5.30
C MET A 100 2.68 11.59 6.52
N SER A 101 3.49 12.63 6.73
CA SER A 101 3.27 13.65 7.77
C SER A 101 1.93 14.39 7.70
N GLN A 102 1.20 14.33 6.58
CA GLN A 102 -0.08 15.01 6.37
C GLN A 102 -1.28 14.06 6.35
N ASN A 103 -1.06 12.77 6.58
CA ASN A 103 -2.09 11.73 6.42
C ASN A 103 -2.19 10.85 7.66
N ASP A 104 -3.38 10.26 7.83
CA ASP A 104 -3.61 9.24 8.86
C ASP A 104 -3.23 7.85 8.34
N HIS A 105 -2.39 7.13 9.09
CA HIS A 105 -1.89 5.82 8.69
C HIS A 105 -3.02 4.81 8.48
N SER A 106 -4.07 4.83 9.30
CA SER A 106 -5.14 3.83 9.25
C SER A 106 -6.01 3.96 7.99
N ASP A 107 -6.08 5.17 7.41
CA ASP A 107 -6.70 5.38 6.11
C ASP A 107 -5.84 4.89 4.94
N LEU A 108 -4.52 5.02 5.04
CA LEU A 108 -3.59 4.44 4.05
C LEU A 108 -3.68 2.93 4.04
N ILE A 109 -3.72 2.31 5.22
CA ILE A 109 -3.87 0.85 5.37
C ILE A 109 -5.19 0.37 4.76
N LYS A 110 -6.29 1.08 4.98
CA LYS A 110 -7.57 0.78 4.31
C LYS A 110 -7.40 0.73 2.80
N ASP A 111 -6.72 1.71 2.22
CA ASP A 111 -6.55 1.81 0.78
C ASP A 111 -5.64 0.71 0.22
N LEU A 112 -4.77 0.10 1.04
CA LEU A 112 -4.01 -1.09 0.66
C LEU A 112 -4.88 -2.27 0.23
N LEU A 113 -6.17 -2.33 0.63
CA LEU A 113 -7.09 -3.34 0.10
C LEU A 113 -7.29 -3.21 -1.42
N SER A 114 -7.15 -2.00 -1.97
CA SER A 114 -7.35 -1.70 -3.40
C SER A 114 -6.04 -1.57 -4.20
N VAL A 115 -4.89 -1.63 -3.53
CA VAL A 115 -3.57 -1.39 -4.11
C VAL A 115 -2.86 -2.71 -4.39
N LYS A 116 -2.39 -2.93 -5.62
CA LYS A 116 -1.52 -4.07 -5.99
C LYS A 116 -0.04 -3.73 -5.88
N ALA A 117 0.33 -2.47 -6.13
CA ALA A 117 1.71 -2.02 -6.04
C ALA A 117 1.87 -0.90 -5.03
N LEU A 118 2.77 -1.05 -4.06
CA LEU A 118 3.09 -0.01 -3.08
C LEU A 118 4.47 0.56 -3.35
N ILE A 119 4.53 1.85 -3.70
CA ILE A 119 5.77 2.59 -3.90
C ILE A 119 5.97 3.53 -2.71
N VAL A 120 7.13 3.41 -2.04
CA VAL A 120 7.45 4.18 -0.83
C VAL A 120 8.65 5.10 -1.05
N GLY A 121 8.58 6.33 -0.57
CA GLY A 121 9.64 7.32 -0.74
C GLY A 121 10.10 7.95 0.57
N SER A 122 11.41 8.14 0.76
CA SER A 122 11.92 8.97 1.87
C SER A 122 13.32 9.49 1.59
N PRO A 123 13.68 10.72 2.01
CA PRO A 123 15.07 11.10 2.09
C PRO A 123 15.80 10.29 3.18
N THR A 124 17.14 10.26 3.13
CA THR A 124 17.98 9.74 4.22
C THR A 124 18.17 10.77 5.33
N VAL A 125 17.85 10.38 6.57
CA VAL A 125 18.09 11.12 7.81
C VAL A 125 18.72 10.17 8.83
N HIS A 126 19.87 10.55 9.39
CA HIS A 126 20.59 9.72 10.38
C HIS A 126 20.81 8.25 9.94
N ARG A 127 21.12 8.03 8.65
CA ARG A 127 21.30 6.69 8.01
C ARG A 127 20.01 5.84 7.95
N ASP A 128 18.85 6.46 8.09
CA ASP A 128 17.56 5.80 7.94
C ASP A 128 16.57 6.66 7.14
N TYR A 129 15.37 6.14 6.88
CA TYR A 129 14.26 6.93 6.34
C TYR A 129 13.66 7.85 7.42
N LEU A 130 12.80 8.79 7.00
CA LEU A 130 12.14 9.72 7.91
C LEU A 130 11.27 8.98 8.94
N PRO A 131 11.35 9.33 10.23
CA PRO A 131 10.56 8.68 11.28
C PRO A 131 9.04 8.68 11.02
N THR A 132 8.53 9.66 10.27
CA THR A 132 7.13 9.76 9.87
C THR A 132 6.65 8.55 9.05
N MET A 133 7.54 7.90 8.31
CA MET A 133 7.25 6.67 7.56
C MET A 133 7.17 5.41 8.45
N GLY A 134 7.77 5.45 9.64
CA GLY A 134 7.96 4.29 10.51
C GLY A 134 6.65 3.58 10.88
N PRO A 135 5.67 4.27 11.50
CA PRO A 135 4.42 3.65 11.94
C PRO A 135 3.67 2.94 10.81
N PHE A 136 3.56 3.58 9.64
CA PHE A 136 2.92 2.99 8.46
C PHE A 136 3.64 1.72 7.99
N LEU A 137 4.98 1.75 7.90
CA LEU A 137 5.76 0.59 7.46
C LEU A 137 5.71 -0.57 8.46
N ASP A 138 5.74 -0.28 9.76
CA ASP A 138 5.59 -1.30 10.80
C ASP A 138 4.22 -1.97 10.74
N GLU A 139 3.16 -1.20 10.49
CA GLU A 139 1.81 -1.74 10.35
C GLU A 139 1.67 -2.58 9.07
N VAL A 140 2.18 -2.11 7.93
CA VAL A 140 2.24 -2.89 6.68
C VAL A 140 2.96 -4.23 6.90
N ARG A 141 4.08 -4.23 7.63
CA ARG A 141 4.81 -5.46 7.98
C ARG A 141 3.95 -6.40 8.82
N ASN A 142 3.28 -5.88 9.84
CA ASN A 142 2.47 -6.70 10.75
C ASN A 142 1.25 -7.31 10.05
N LEU A 143 0.63 -6.56 9.14
CA LEU A 143 -0.57 -7.00 8.42
C LEU A 143 -0.29 -8.01 7.29
N LYS A 144 0.97 -8.14 6.85
CA LYS A 144 1.43 -9.09 5.83
C LYS A 144 0.54 -9.12 4.57
N PRO A 145 0.42 -7.98 3.87
CA PRO A 145 -0.37 -7.93 2.65
C PRO A 145 0.10 -8.97 1.64
N ARG A 146 -0.85 -9.73 1.08
CA ARG A 146 -0.56 -10.78 0.10
C ARG A 146 -0.60 -10.24 -1.33
N ASN A 147 0.15 -10.89 -2.22
CA ASN A 147 0.17 -10.66 -3.66
C ASN A 147 0.49 -9.21 -4.07
N LYS A 148 1.31 -8.50 -3.29
CA LYS A 148 1.71 -7.12 -3.58
C LYS A 148 3.12 -7.03 -4.14
N ILE A 149 3.30 -6.12 -5.09
CA ILE A 149 4.61 -5.69 -5.56
C ILE A 149 4.96 -4.32 -4.99
N GLY A 150 6.22 -3.92 -5.04
CA GLY A 150 6.63 -2.61 -4.54
C GLY A 150 7.96 -2.12 -5.06
N ALA A 151 8.26 -0.86 -4.73
CA ALA A 151 9.53 -0.22 -5.02
C ALA A 151 9.80 0.90 -4.01
N ALA A 152 11.07 1.28 -3.89
CA ALA A 152 11.48 2.36 -3.02
C ALA A 152 12.23 3.46 -3.81
N PHE A 153 12.15 4.69 -3.34
CA PHE A 153 12.96 5.79 -3.86
C PHE A 153 13.30 6.81 -2.77
N GLY A 154 14.26 7.69 -3.03
CA GLY A 154 14.62 8.70 -2.03
C GLY A 154 15.82 9.55 -2.39
N SER A 155 15.86 10.77 -1.82
CA SER A 155 17.03 11.64 -1.90
C SER A 155 17.98 11.45 -0.72
N TYR A 156 19.24 11.87 -0.86
CA TYR A 156 20.22 11.82 0.22
C TYR A 156 21.32 12.88 0.06
N GLY A 157 22.02 13.23 1.14
CA GLY A 157 23.14 14.18 1.08
C GLY A 157 24.51 13.52 0.85
N TRP A 158 24.87 12.59 1.74
CA TRP A 158 26.19 11.95 1.80
C TRP A 158 26.09 10.46 1.52
N SER A 159 25.29 9.76 2.34
CA SER A 159 25.02 8.33 2.26
C SER A 159 23.51 8.07 2.11
N GLY A 160 23.16 7.09 1.27
CA GLY A 160 21.80 6.85 0.78
C GLY A 160 21.13 5.59 1.35
N GLU A 161 21.19 5.39 2.67
CA GLU A 161 20.70 4.19 3.34
C GLU A 161 19.17 4.04 3.30
N ALA A 162 18.40 5.14 3.31
CA ALA A 162 16.94 5.11 3.43
C ALA A 162 16.27 4.18 2.42
N VAL A 163 16.68 4.23 1.14
CA VAL A 163 16.10 3.40 0.09
C VAL A 163 16.28 1.91 0.39
N ARG A 164 17.48 1.50 0.83
CA ARG A 164 17.75 0.09 1.20
C ARG A 164 16.93 -0.32 2.42
N ASN A 165 16.79 0.56 3.40
CA ASN A 165 16.00 0.28 4.60
C ASN A 165 14.51 0.15 4.25
N LEU A 166 13.98 1.02 3.39
CA LEU A 166 12.61 0.94 2.86
C LEU A 166 12.37 -0.38 2.11
N GLU A 167 13.27 -0.77 1.21
CA GLU A 167 13.22 -2.06 0.52
C GLU A 167 13.19 -3.24 1.48
N THR A 168 13.96 -3.16 2.56
CA THR A 168 14.02 -4.20 3.60
C THR A 168 12.67 -4.30 4.31
N ARG A 169 12.07 -3.17 4.70
CA ARG A 169 10.72 -3.14 5.31
C ARG A 169 9.64 -3.70 4.38
N LEU A 170 9.69 -3.37 3.09
CA LEU A 170 8.76 -3.95 2.10
C LEU A 170 8.92 -5.47 1.99
N LYS A 171 10.17 -5.97 1.92
CA LYS A 171 10.44 -7.42 1.89
C LYS A 171 9.96 -8.14 3.14
N GLU A 172 10.20 -7.56 4.32
CA GLU A 172 9.71 -8.10 5.61
C GLU A 172 8.17 -8.18 5.65
N ALA A 173 7.48 -7.27 4.96
CA ALA A 173 6.02 -7.30 4.81
C ALA A 173 5.51 -8.33 3.78
N GLY A 174 6.40 -9.05 3.10
CA GLY A 174 6.05 -9.99 2.04
C GLY A 174 5.81 -9.34 0.67
N ILE A 175 6.20 -8.08 0.48
CA ILE A 175 6.05 -7.34 -0.78
C ILE A 175 7.22 -7.65 -1.69
N THR A 176 6.92 -8.09 -2.93
CA THR A 176 7.95 -8.39 -3.93
C THR A 176 8.44 -7.12 -4.61
N LEU A 177 9.74 -6.84 -4.52
CA LEU A 177 10.30 -5.66 -5.19
C LEU A 177 10.38 -5.87 -6.70
N VAL A 178 9.99 -4.85 -7.46
CA VAL A 178 10.01 -4.89 -8.93
C VAL A 178 11.42 -4.67 -9.47
N GLU A 179 12.17 -3.75 -8.87
CA GLU A 179 13.54 -3.38 -9.21
C GLU A 179 14.27 -2.82 -7.98
N GLU A 180 15.57 -2.56 -8.13
CA GLU A 180 16.35 -1.80 -7.14
C GLU A 180 15.83 -0.36 -7.05
N GLY A 181 15.74 0.15 -5.82
CA GLY A 181 15.22 1.47 -5.53
C GLY A 181 16.10 2.61 -6.04
N ILE A 182 15.45 3.72 -6.40
CA ILE A 182 16.12 4.87 -7.02
C ILE A 182 16.62 5.83 -5.93
N LYS A 183 17.90 6.15 -5.98
CA LYS A 183 18.55 7.13 -5.11
C LYS A 183 18.92 8.37 -5.91
N ALA A 184 18.69 9.55 -5.32
CA ALA A 184 19.11 10.84 -5.86
C ALA A 184 19.97 11.62 -4.86
N ARG A 185 21.12 12.15 -5.30
CA ARG A 185 21.99 12.93 -4.41
C ARG A 185 21.59 14.40 -4.42
N TYR A 186 21.23 14.96 -3.27
CA TYR A 186 20.64 16.29 -3.10
C TYR A 186 19.34 16.44 -3.88
N ARG A 187 19.31 17.29 -4.92
CA ARG A 187 18.19 17.40 -5.85
C ARG A 187 18.32 16.36 -6.95
N ALA A 188 17.19 15.81 -7.37
CA ALA A 188 17.17 14.83 -8.44
C ALA A 188 17.59 15.48 -9.77
N THR A 189 18.48 14.83 -10.50
CA THR A 189 18.81 15.22 -11.88
C THR A 189 17.69 14.82 -12.84
N GLU A 190 17.69 15.40 -14.04
CA GLU A 190 16.78 14.98 -15.12
C GLU A 190 16.84 13.47 -15.40
N GLU A 191 18.05 12.88 -15.33
CA GLU A 191 18.23 11.44 -15.50
C GLU A 191 17.58 10.65 -14.36
N GLU A 192 17.74 11.10 -13.11
CA GLU A 192 17.12 10.47 -11.95
C GLU A 192 15.60 10.57 -11.98
N LEU A 193 15.06 11.71 -12.40
CA LEU A 193 13.63 11.92 -12.62
C LEU A 193 13.09 11.04 -13.77
N ALA A 194 13.85 10.89 -14.85
CA ALA A 194 13.49 9.98 -15.95
C ALA A 194 13.44 8.52 -15.49
N ARG A 195 14.35 8.08 -14.63
CA ARG A 195 14.30 6.75 -13.99
C ARG A 195 13.07 6.60 -13.11
N CYS A 196 12.73 7.61 -12.30
CA CYS A 196 11.52 7.62 -11.48
C CYS A 196 10.25 7.50 -12.34
N PHE A 197 10.18 8.24 -13.45
CA PHE A 197 9.10 8.12 -14.42
C PHE A 197 9.01 6.73 -15.04
N ALA A 198 10.14 6.16 -15.48
CA ALA A 198 10.20 4.82 -16.06
C ALA A 198 9.75 3.74 -15.06
N LEU A 199 10.19 3.84 -13.81
CA LEU A 199 9.77 2.95 -12.72
C LEU A 199 8.26 3.01 -12.50
N GLY A 200 7.70 4.22 -12.38
CA GLY A 200 6.25 4.42 -12.24
C GLY A 200 5.46 3.80 -13.40
N ARG A 201 5.90 4.05 -14.64
CA ARG A 201 5.27 3.50 -15.84
C ARG A 201 5.31 1.97 -15.84
N LYS A 202 6.46 1.36 -15.58
CA LYS A 202 6.62 -0.09 -15.54
C LYS A 202 5.71 -0.72 -14.50
N ILE A 203 5.68 -0.17 -13.28
CA ILE A 203 4.82 -0.67 -12.22
C ILE A 203 3.34 -0.55 -12.61
N GLY A 204 2.95 0.58 -13.20
CA GLY A 204 1.60 0.76 -13.71
C GLY A 204 1.23 -0.26 -14.80
N GLU A 205 2.14 -0.57 -15.72
CA GLU A 205 1.94 -1.63 -16.75
C GLU A 205 1.85 -3.04 -16.15
N LEU A 206 2.50 -3.30 -15.00
CA LEU A 206 2.37 -4.57 -14.27
C LEU A 206 1.06 -4.69 -13.50
N VAL A 207 0.49 -3.58 -13.04
CA VAL A 207 -0.81 -3.55 -12.33
C VAL A 207 -1.99 -3.52 -13.29
N GLY A 208 -1.84 -2.91 -14.47
CA GLY A 208 -2.90 -2.84 -15.49
C GLY A 208 -3.10 -4.12 -16.31
N LYS A 209 -2.27 -5.15 -16.12
CA LYS A 209 -2.40 -6.48 -16.71
C LYS A 209 -3.13 -7.42 -15.76
#